data_AF-A0A3C0WPV1-F1
#
_entry.id   AF-A0A3C0WPV1-F1
#
_cell.length_a   1.000
_cell.length_b   1.000
_cell.length_c   1.000
_cell.angle_alpha   90.00
_cell.angle_beta   90.00
_cell.angle_gamma   90.00
#
_symmetry.space_group_name_H-M   'P 1'
#
loop_
_entity.id
_entity.type
_entity.pdbx_description
1 polymer ?
#
loop_
_entity_poly.entity_id
_entity_poly.type
_entity_poly.pdbx_seq_one_letter_code
_entity_poly.pdbx_strand_id
1 'polypeptide(L)'
;MNNQMLIRTISLVVLLAVVSGCSTNLTTPLPTALVTGNSQILPSPVGEQTITPPLVVVISPTPITTVPALQPTPGPDFCADARVQALLAAFSAALINQDGAALAETIDPVDGLDIFYRLANPLVHISPVEADALFTSTFAYTWGDQAGSGLPVEGTFSAEILPHLLDVFERPNTQACQDLAFGSGTGPTTAVVEWPAQFAGLPFIAVYRAAGAQDNELDWRTWAVGFTVVNGAPKIRVLVQYIWEI
;
A
#
# COMPACT_ATOMS: atom_id res chain seq x y z
N MET A 1 -2.62 2.30 -61.58
CA MET A 1 -1.38 1.56 -61.89
C MET A 1 -0.62 1.40 -60.58
N ASN A 2 -1.02 0.44 -59.74
CA ASN A 2 -0.53 -0.95 -59.65
C ASN A 2 0.73 -1.08 -58.79
N ASN A 3 0.58 -1.56 -57.54
CA ASN A 3 1.04 -2.89 -57.10
C ASN A 3 0.81 -3.05 -55.58
N GLN A 4 -0.15 -3.89 -55.17
CA GLN A 4 0.05 -5.31 -54.74
C GLN A 4 0.70 -5.36 -53.34
N MET A 5 -0.05 -5.31 -52.24
CA MET A 5 -0.81 -6.41 -51.61
C MET A 5 0.01 -7.71 -51.53
N LEU A 6 0.74 -7.89 -50.41
CA LEU A 6 1.37 -9.16 -50.06
C LEU A 6 0.80 -9.65 -48.72
N ILE A 7 -0.24 -10.46 -48.84
CA ILE A 7 -0.79 -11.33 -47.80
C ILE A 7 0.25 -12.42 -47.52
N ARG A 8 0.70 -12.56 -46.26
CA ARG A 8 1.41 -13.76 -45.80
C ARG A 8 0.84 -14.24 -44.46
N THR A 9 -0.08 -15.20 -44.61
CA THR A 9 -0.15 -16.49 -43.89
C THR A 9 0.05 -16.52 -42.38
N ILE A 10 -1.08 -16.77 -41.73
CA ILE A 10 -1.32 -17.38 -40.41
C ILE A 10 -0.40 -18.59 -40.16
N SER A 11 0.26 -18.61 -38.99
CA SER A 11 0.77 -19.83 -38.35
C SER A 11 0.30 -19.85 -36.90
N LEU A 12 -0.80 -20.57 -36.69
CA LEU A 12 -1.34 -20.96 -35.40
C LEU A 12 -0.55 -22.18 -34.91
N VAL A 13 0.31 -22.02 -33.90
CA VAL A 13 0.95 -23.15 -33.21
C VAL A 13 0.22 -23.38 -31.90
N VAL A 14 -0.72 -24.33 -31.94
CA VAL A 14 -1.33 -24.93 -30.76
C VAL A 14 -0.36 -25.98 -30.23
N LEU A 15 0.19 -25.77 -29.03
CA LEU A 15 0.89 -26.82 -28.30
C LEU A 15 0.09 -27.15 -27.03
N LEU A 16 -0.74 -28.19 -27.13
CA LEU A 16 -1.26 -28.92 -25.97
C LEU A 16 -0.15 -29.85 -25.46
N ALA A 17 0.21 -29.72 -24.18
CA ALA A 17 0.88 -30.77 -23.44
C ALA A 17 0.14 -30.97 -22.11
N VAL A 18 -0.69 -32.01 -22.09
CA VAL A 18 -1.29 -32.59 -20.88
C VAL A 18 -0.29 -33.61 -20.34
N VAL A 19 0.19 -33.42 -19.11
CA VAL A 19 0.79 -34.53 -18.35
C VAL A 19 0.24 -34.50 -16.92
N SER A 20 -0.47 -35.58 -16.63
CA SER A 20 -1.03 -36.04 -15.37
C SER A 20 0.00 -36.72 -14.46
N GLY A 21 -0.24 -36.66 -13.14
CA GLY A 21 0.32 -37.56 -12.12
C GLY A 21 1.31 -36.85 -11.18
N CYS A 22 1.35 -37.05 -9.86
CA CYS A 22 0.68 -37.99 -8.96
C CYS A 22 0.55 -37.32 -7.58
N SER A 23 -0.52 -37.66 -6.85
CA SER A 23 -0.69 -37.36 -5.43
C SER A 23 0.17 -38.29 -4.58
N THR A 24 0.86 -37.77 -3.56
CA THR A 24 1.25 -38.55 -2.37
C THR A 24 1.11 -37.69 -1.11
N ASN A 25 0.15 -38.07 -0.27
CA ASN A 25 0.06 -37.71 1.14
C ASN A 25 1.25 -38.32 1.90
N LEU A 26 1.96 -37.54 2.71
CA LEU A 26 2.75 -38.06 3.83
C LEU A 26 2.69 -37.12 5.04
N THR A 27 1.77 -37.48 5.92
CA THR A 27 1.88 -37.62 7.38
C THR A 27 3.03 -36.92 8.11
N THR A 28 2.62 -36.03 9.03
CA THR A 28 3.36 -35.47 10.18
C THR A 28 4.03 -36.55 11.05
N PRO A 29 5.09 -36.19 11.78
CA PRO A 29 4.90 -36.11 13.22
C PRO A 29 5.58 -34.91 13.91
N LEU A 30 4.91 -34.47 14.97
CA LEU A 30 5.35 -33.52 16.00
C LEU A 30 6.42 -34.16 16.90
N PRO A 31 7.51 -33.48 17.29
CA PRO A 31 8.34 -33.90 18.41
C PRO A 31 7.84 -33.33 19.74
N THR A 32 7.52 -34.26 20.64
CA THR A 32 7.23 -34.09 22.06
C THR A 32 8.44 -33.57 22.84
N ALA A 33 8.19 -32.68 23.79
CA ALA A 33 9.15 -32.14 24.75
C ALA A 33 9.77 -33.25 25.64
N LEU A 34 11.06 -33.11 25.96
CA LEU A 34 11.76 -33.89 26.98
C LEU A 34 12.29 -32.95 28.06
N VAL A 35 11.65 -33.03 29.23
CA VAL A 35 12.11 -32.48 30.51
C VAL A 35 12.87 -33.59 31.24
N THR A 36 14.13 -33.33 31.57
CA THR A 36 14.98 -34.07 32.53
C THR A 36 16.25 -33.24 32.68
N GLY A 37 16.86 -32.99 33.83
CA GLY A 37 16.69 -33.42 35.21
C GLY A 37 17.85 -32.80 36.00
N ASN A 38 17.58 -32.43 37.25
CA ASN A 38 18.50 -31.86 38.24
C ASN A 38 19.78 -32.70 38.45
N SER A 39 20.94 -32.07 38.72
CA SER A 39 21.94 -32.55 39.70
C SER A 39 23.02 -31.51 40.06
N GLN A 40 22.98 -31.12 41.35
CA GLN A 40 24.05 -31.02 42.35
C GLN A 40 25.33 -30.15 42.17
N ILE A 41 25.33 -29.06 42.94
CA ILE A 41 26.28 -28.62 44.02
C ILE A 41 27.81 -28.65 43.78
N LEU A 42 28.43 -27.46 43.94
CA LEU A 42 29.68 -27.29 44.69
C LEU A 42 29.74 -25.88 45.31
N PRO A 43 29.98 -25.70 46.63
CA PRO A 43 30.25 -24.38 47.20
C PRO A 43 31.74 -24.06 47.15
N SER A 44 32.08 -22.89 46.60
CA SER A 44 33.41 -22.28 46.70
C SER A 44 33.53 -21.41 47.96
N PRO A 45 34.75 -21.24 48.51
CA PRO A 45 34.95 -20.51 49.75
C PRO A 45 34.77 -19.00 49.59
N VAL A 46 34.25 -18.40 50.66
CA VAL A 46 33.98 -16.97 50.86
C VAL A 46 35.29 -16.18 50.81
N GLY A 47 35.40 -15.29 49.82
CA GLY A 47 36.37 -14.20 49.80
C GLY A 47 35.74 -12.93 50.35
N GLU A 48 36.39 -12.35 51.34
CA GLU A 48 36.01 -11.13 52.05
C GLU A 48 36.13 -9.91 51.10
N GLN A 49 35.00 -9.27 50.77
CA GLN A 49 34.97 -8.06 49.95
C GLN A 49 34.66 -6.83 50.81
N THR A 50 35.60 -5.89 50.82
CA THR A 50 35.47 -4.55 51.39
C THR A 50 34.46 -3.73 50.58
N ILE A 51 33.35 -3.35 51.20
CA ILE A 51 32.25 -2.65 50.56
C ILE A 51 32.44 -1.13 50.71
N THR A 52 32.80 -0.46 49.62
CA THR A 52 32.74 1.02 49.53
C THR A 52 31.30 1.44 49.22
N PRO A 53 30.69 2.40 49.95
CA PRO A 53 29.30 2.79 49.70
C PRO A 53 29.14 3.45 48.31
N PRO A 54 28.07 3.13 47.56
CA PRO A 54 27.84 3.69 46.23
C PRO A 54 27.33 5.13 46.30
N LEU A 55 27.82 5.96 45.38
CA LEU A 55 27.41 7.34 45.18
C LEU A 55 25.97 7.38 44.62
N VAL A 56 25.04 8.00 45.35
CA VAL A 56 23.63 8.14 44.93
C VAL A 56 23.52 9.21 43.84
N VAL A 57 23.34 8.79 42.59
CA VAL A 57 23.06 9.70 41.46
C VAL A 57 21.56 9.99 41.43
N VAL A 58 21.18 11.22 41.78
CA VAL A 58 19.80 11.71 41.66
C VAL A 58 19.53 12.09 40.21
N ILE A 59 18.95 11.18 39.44
CA ILE A 59 18.42 11.47 38.10
C ILE A 59 17.13 12.28 38.23
N SER A 60 17.17 13.55 37.84
CA SER A 60 15.97 14.38 37.70
C SER A 60 15.17 13.94 36.47
N PRO A 61 13.86 13.68 36.56
CA PRO A 61 13.07 13.25 35.42
C PRO A 61 12.97 14.35 34.38
N THR A 62 13.31 14.02 33.13
CA THR A 62 13.15 14.91 31.97
C THR A 62 11.65 15.14 31.72
N PRO A 63 11.20 16.39 31.45
CA PRO A 63 9.81 16.64 31.11
C PRO A 63 9.41 15.87 29.84
N ILE A 64 8.34 15.09 29.94
CA ILE A 64 7.76 14.36 28.81
C ILE A 64 7.04 15.37 27.92
N THR A 65 7.58 15.64 26.73
CA THR A 65 6.86 16.42 25.72
C THR A 65 5.72 15.56 25.16
N THR A 66 4.49 15.81 25.60
CA THR A 66 3.30 15.16 25.05
C THR A 66 3.06 15.67 23.63
N VAL A 67 3.28 14.83 22.62
CA VAL A 67 2.92 15.13 21.23
C VAL A 67 1.39 15.18 21.14
N PRO A 68 0.80 16.28 20.64
CA PRO A 68 -0.65 16.38 20.47
C PRO A 68 -1.20 15.28 19.55
N ALA A 69 -2.42 14.82 19.85
CA ALA A 69 -3.15 13.89 18.99
C ALA A 69 -3.38 14.53 17.61
N LEU A 70 -3.16 13.76 16.53
CA LEU A 70 -3.46 14.23 15.18
C LEU A 70 -4.96 14.51 15.05
N GLN A 71 -5.32 15.54 14.30
CA GLN A 71 -6.71 15.83 13.95
C GLN A 71 -6.89 15.57 12.45
N PRO A 72 -8.01 14.98 12.01
CA PRO A 72 -8.26 14.69 10.58
C PRO A 72 -8.73 15.95 9.82
N THR A 73 -8.04 17.07 10.00
CA THR A 73 -8.42 18.34 9.37
C THR A 73 -7.70 18.49 8.03
N PRO A 74 -8.42 18.65 6.91
CA PRO A 74 -7.80 18.92 5.63
C PRO A 74 -6.95 20.20 5.66
N GLY A 75 -5.69 20.11 5.23
CA GLY A 75 -4.81 21.27 5.15
C GLY A 75 -3.31 20.93 5.21
N PRO A 76 -2.46 21.94 5.00
CA PRO A 76 -1.00 21.77 4.92
C PRO A 76 -0.38 21.18 6.18
N ASP A 77 -0.89 21.54 7.36
CA ASP A 77 -0.38 21.03 8.64
C ASP A 77 -0.57 19.51 8.77
N PHE A 78 -1.69 18.97 8.28
CA PHE A 78 -1.93 17.53 8.28
C PHE A 78 -0.94 16.82 7.34
N CYS A 79 -0.80 17.32 6.12
CA CYS A 79 0.08 16.73 5.12
C CYS A 79 1.57 16.78 5.52
N ALA A 80 1.97 17.83 6.25
CA ALA A 80 3.33 18.00 6.75
C ALA A 80 3.60 17.21 8.05
N ASP A 81 2.59 16.63 8.70
CA ASP A 81 2.78 15.85 9.93
C ASP A 81 3.64 14.62 9.65
N ALA A 82 4.69 14.44 10.45
CA ALA A 82 5.66 13.35 10.28
C ALA A 82 5.00 11.96 10.35
N ARG A 83 3.88 11.80 11.09
CA ARG A 83 3.14 10.53 11.16
C ARG A 83 2.44 10.21 9.85
N VAL A 84 1.94 11.22 9.14
CA VAL A 84 1.29 11.06 7.83
C VAL A 84 2.33 10.67 6.79
N GLN A 85 3.48 11.33 6.80
CA GLN A 85 4.61 10.98 5.91
C GLN A 85 5.16 9.58 6.19
N ALA A 86 5.27 9.19 7.46
CA ALA A 86 5.66 7.84 7.85
C ALA A 86 4.65 6.78 7.40
N LEU A 87 3.34 7.08 7.50
CA LEU A 87 2.29 6.19 7.02
C LEU A 87 2.35 5.99 5.50
N LEU A 88 2.54 7.06 4.72
CA LEU A 88 2.70 6.95 3.26
C LEU A 88 3.93 6.12 2.89
N ALA A 89 5.04 6.29 3.61
CA ALA A 89 6.23 5.48 3.40
C ALA A 89 5.99 3.99 3.74
N ALA A 90 5.29 3.71 4.84
CA ALA A 90 4.91 2.35 5.21
C ALA A 90 3.97 1.69 4.19
N PHE A 91 2.99 2.45 3.68
CA PHE A 91 2.11 2.01 2.61
C PHE A 91 2.88 1.69 1.34
N SER A 92 3.76 2.59 0.89
CA SER A 92 4.65 2.34 -0.26
C SER A 92 5.49 1.07 -0.06
N ALA A 93 6.10 0.89 1.12
CA ALA A 93 6.87 -0.30 1.44
C ALA A 93 6.02 -1.58 1.41
N ALA A 94 4.78 -1.54 1.91
CA ALA A 94 3.87 -2.68 1.87
C ALA A 94 3.50 -3.06 0.43
N LEU A 95 3.27 -2.08 -0.45
CA LEU A 95 3.01 -2.32 -1.88
C LEU A 95 4.21 -2.96 -2.58
N ILE A 96 5.40 -2.38 -2.41
CA ILE A 96 6.64 -2.83 -3.07
C ILE A 96 7.02 -4.24 -2.63
N ASN A 97 6.92 -4.51 -1.33
CA ASN A 97 7.23 -5.83 -0.77
C ASN A 97 6.06 -6.82 -0.90
N GLN A 98 4.90 -6.35 -1.37
CA GLN A 98 3.65 -7.12 -1.46
C GLN A 98 3.30 -7.79 -0.12
N ASP A 99 3.50 -7.06 0.97
CA ASP A 99 3.29 -7.51 2.35
C ASP A 99 1.89 -7.12 2.81
N GLY A 100 0.97 -8.08 2.76
CA GLY A 100 -0.44 -7.87 3.08
C GLY A 100 -0.67 -7.50 4.54
N ALA A 101 0.11 -8.08 5.46
CA ALA A 101 0.01 -7.75 6.88
C ALA A 101 0.48 -6.31 7.14
N ALA A 102 1.57 -5.90 6.48
CA ALA A 102 2.00 -4.50 6.54
C ALA A 102 0.97 -3.55 5.90
N LEU A 103 0.33 -3.95 4.80
CA LEU A 103 -0.73 -3.16 4.17
C LEU A 103 -1.94 -2.98 5.13
N ALA A 104 -2.39 -4.06 5.77
CA ALA A 104 -3.51 -4.01 6.71
C ALA A 104 -3.25 -3.03 7.87
N GLU A 105 -2.00 -2.90 8.33
CA GLU A 105 -1.61 -1.93 9.35
C GLU A 105 -1.66 -0.47 8.86
N THR A 106 -1.72 -0.21 7.56
CA THR A 106 -1.77 1.16 7.02
C THR A 106 -3.18 1.67 6.76
N ILE A 107 -4.16 0.78 6.59
CA ILE A 107 -5.53 1.14 6.24
C ILE A 107 -6.40 1.37 7.48
N ASP A 108 -7.57 1.99 7.29
CA ASP A 108 -8.52 2.20 8.37
C ASP A 108 -9.00 0.86 8.95
N PRO A 109 -8.77 0.58 10.26
CA PRO A 109 -9.11 -0.71 10.86
C PRO A 109 -10.61 -0.92 11.08
N VAL A 110 -11.42 0.13 10.94
CA VAL A 110 -12.88 0.07 11.10
C VAL A 110 -13.55 0.01 9.74
N ASP A 111 -13.21 0.97 8.87
CA ASP A 111 -13.90 1.15 7.59
C ASP A 111 -13.13 0.56 6.40
N GLY A 112 -11.94 0.01 6.59
CA GLY A 112 -11.12 -0.55 5.52
C GLY A 112 -10.60 0.46 4.50
N LEU A 113 -10.42 0.00 3.27
CA LEU A 113 -9.86 0.75 2.15
C LEU A 113 -10.83 0.78 0.98
N ASP A 114 -11.24 1.97 0.58
CA ASP A 114 -12.01 2.16 -0.64
C ASP A 114 -11.10 2.56 -1.81
N ILE A 115 -11.36 2.02 -3.00
CA ILE A 115 -10.53 2.24 -4.18
C ILE A 115 -11.42 2.63 -5.36
N PHE A 116 -11.05 3.72 -6.02
CA PHE A 116 -11.55 4.09 -7.34
C PHE A 116 -10.46 3.83 -8.37
N TYR A 117 -10.71 2.88 -9.27
CA TYR A 117 -9.88 2.70 -10.45
C TYR A 117 -9.90 3.96 -11.33
N ARG A 118 -11.05 4.61 -11.45
CA ARG A 118 -11.23 5.98 -11.92
C ARG A 118 -12.39 6.57 -11.15
N LEU A 119 -12.45 7.89 -11.00
CA LEU A 119 -13.55 8.55 -10.28
C LEU A 119 -14.93 8.24 -10.88
N ALA A 120 -15.01 8.06 -12.20
CA ALA A 120 -16.25 7.71 -12.90
C ALA A 120 -16.67 6.23 -12.69
N ASN A 121 -15.79 5.39 -12.16
CA ASN A 121 -16.07 3.99 -11.91
C ASN A 121 -16.69 3.76 -10.53
N PRO A 122 -17.39 2.63 -10.32
CA PRO A 122 -17.85 2.25 -8.99
C PRO A 122 -16.68 2.13 -8.02
N LEU A 123 -16.95 2.47 -6.77
CA LEU A 123 -16.05 2.25 -5.65
C LEU A 123 -15.97 0.74 -5.36
N VAL A 124 -14.74 0.24 -5.19
CA VAL A 124 -14.47 -1.10 -4.67
C VAL A 124 -14.01 -0.98 -3.22
N HIS A 125 -14.66 -1.72 -2.33
CA HIS A 125 -14.34 -1.74 -0.91
C HIS A 125 -13.49 -2.96 -0.56
N ILE A 126 -12.39 -2.74 0.14
CA ILE A 126 -11.52 -3.78 0.71
C ILE A 126 -11.62 -3.70 2.23
N SER A 127 -12.11 -4.76 2.86
CA SER A 127 -12.20 -4.80 4.33
C SER A 127 -10.82 -4.97 4.99
N PRO A 128 -10.68 -4.62 6.28
CA PRO A 128 -9.44 -4.83 7.01
C PRO A 128 -8.96 -6.29 7.01
N VAL A 129 -9.90 -7.25 7.03
CA VAL A 129 -9.60 -8.68 7.02
C VAL A 129 -9.10 -9.15 5.64
N GLU A 130 -9.62 -8.57 4.55
CA GLU A 130 -9.19 -8.91 3.19
C GLU A 130 -7.80 -8.36 2.87
N ALA A 131 -7.39 -7.26 3.49
CA ALA A 131 -6.12 -6.58 3.24
C ALA A 131 -4.90 -7.49 3.47
N ASP A 132 -4.93 -8.33 4.51
CA ASP A 132 -3.86 -9.28 4.86
C ASP A 132 -3.50 -10.24 3.71
N ALA A 133 -4.51 -10.64 2.93
CA ALA A 133 -4.35 -11.58 1.82
C ALA A 133 -4.40 -10.90 0.45
N LEU A 134 -4.52 -9.57 0.40
CA LEU A 134 -4.89 -8.86 -0.83
C LEU A 134 -3.95 -9.13 -2.01
N PHE A 135 -2.65 -9.26 -1.74
CA PHE A 135 -1.63 -9.52 -2.76
C PHE A 135 -1.63 -10.95 -3.31
N THR A 136 -2.12 -11.91 -2.54
CA THR A 136 -2.14 -13.35 -2.91
C THR A 136 -3.53 -13.85 -3.23
N SER A 137 -4.56 -13.04 -2.96
CA SER A 137 -5.96 -13.36 -3.21
C SER A 137 -6.21 -13.59 -4.70
N THR A 138 -7.03 -14.58 -4.98
CA THR A 138 -7.56 -14.87 -6.33
C THR A 138 -8.95 -14.26 -6.53
N PHE A 139 -9.47 -13.54 -5.54
CA PHE A 139 -10.76 -12.88 -5.64
C PHE A 139 -10.70 -11.76 -6.68
N ALA A 140 -11.59 -11.83 -7.68
CA ALA A 140 -11.71 -10.84 -8.72
C ALA A 140 -12.78 -9.82 -8.36
N TYR A 141 -12.46 -8.54 -8.56
CA TYR A 141 -13.38 -7.42 -8.41
C TYR A 141 -13.76 -6.88 -9.78
N THR A 142 -14.92 -6.23 -9.87
CA THR A 142 -15.28 -5.39 -11.01
C THR A 142 -14.86 -3.95 -10.68
N TRP A 143 -13.78 -3.50 -11.31
CA TRP A 143 -13.16 -2.20 -11.05
C TRP A 143 -13.81 -1.05 -11.84
N GLY A 144 -14.69 -1.37 -12.79
CA GLY A 144 -15.35 -0.43 -13.68
C GLY A 144 -14.91 -0.62 -15.12
N ASP A 145 -14.71 0.48 -15.85
CA ASP A 145 -14.43 0.48 -17.28
C ASP A 145 -13.14 1.25 -17.62
N GLN A 146 -12.39 0.74 -18.59
CA GLN A 146 -11.18 1.37 -19.10
C GLN A 146 -11.46 2.74 -19.73
N ALA A 147 -10.46 3.61 -19.61
CA ALA A 147 -10.38 4.85 -20.37
C ALA A 147 -10.43 4.57 -21.89
N GLY A 148 -11.22 5.36 -22.61
CA GLY A 148 -11.29 5.42 -24.07
C GLY A 148 -12.12 4.30 -24.71
N SER A 149 -11.88 3.05 -24.31
CA SER A 149 -12.56 1.88 -24.88
C SER A 149 -13.89 1.55 -24.22
N GLY A 150 -14.07 1.89 -22.94
CA GLY A 150 -15.22 1.48 -22.14
C GLY A 150 -15.31 -0.03 -21.90
N LEU A 151 -14.22 -0.77 -22.11
CA LEU A 151 -14.18 -2.20 -21.81
C LEU A 151 -14.14 -2.42 -20.29
N PRO A 152 -14.84 -3.44 -19.76
CA PRO A 152 -14.84 -3.72 -18.34
C PRO A 152 -13.43 -4.11 -17.87
N VAL A 153 -13.09 -3.67 -16.66
CA VAL A 153 -11.90 -4.04 -15.91
C VAL A 153 -12.33 -4.96 -14.79
N GLU A 154 -12.00 -6.23 -14.94
CA GLU A 154 -12.30 -7.26 -13.95
C GLU A 154 -11.04 -8.07 -13.66
N GLY A 155 -10.74 -8.26 -12.38
CA GLY A 155 -9.53 -8.98 -11.99
C GLY A 155 -9.19 -8.81 -10.53
N THR A 156 -8.12 -9.47 -10.12
CA THR A 156 -7.63 -9.36 -8.73
C THR A 156 -6.97 -8.00 -8.50
N PHE A 157 -6.81 -7.63 -7.23
CA PHE A 157 -6.04 -6.43 -6.88
C PHE A 157 -4.63 -6.46 -7.46
N SER A 158 -3.94 -7.61 -7.38
CA SER A 158 -2.57 -7.76 -7.88
C SER A 158 -2.46 -7.66 -9.40
N ALA A 159 -3.52 -8.03 -10.14
CA ALA A 159 -3.55 -7.93 -11.59
C ALA A 159 -3.89 -6.51 -12.07
N GLU A 160 -4.89 -5.86 -11.45
CA GLU A 160 -5.47 -4.64 -11.99
C GLU A 160 -5.06 -3.36 -11.26
N ILE A 161 -4.87 -3.39 -9.94
CA ILE A 161 -4.59 -2.19 -9.15
C ILE A 161 -3.12 -2.06 -8.79
N LEU A 162 -2.50 -3.14 -8.31
CA LEU A 162 -1.12 -3.13 -7.84
C LEU A 162 -0.13 -2.58 -8.89
N PRO A 163 -0.18 -2.99 -10.18
CA PRO A 163 0.77 -2.47 -11.17
C PRO A 163 0.67 -0.95 -11.33
N HIS A 164 -0.52 -0.39 -11.16
CA HIS A 164 -0.77 1.05 -11.26
C HIS A 164 -0.36 1.81 -10.02
N LEU A 165 -0.44 1.20 -8.83
CA LEU A 165 0.14 1.75 -7.62
C LEU A 165 1.67 1.75 -7.72
N LEU A 166 2.29 0.63 -8.10
CA LEU A 166 3.74 0.52 -8.25
C LEU A 166 4.30 1.49 -9.30
N ASP A 167 3.58 1.71 -10.42
CA ASP A 167 3.94 2.72 -11.40
C ASP A 167 4.14 4.11 -10.78
N VAL A 168 3.38 4.48 -9.74
CA VAL A 168 3.55 5.77 -9.04
C VAL A 168 4.56 5.67 -7.89
N PHE A 169 4.44 4.65 -7.04
CA PHE A 169 5.19 4.58 -5.78
C PHE A 169 6.63 4.07 -5.93
N GLU A 170 6.97 3.36 -7.01
CA GLU A 170 8.35 2.92 -7.30
C GLU A 170 9.13 3.91 -8.17
N ARG A 171 8.42 4.83 -8.86
CA ARG A 171 9.03 5.84 -9.72
C ARG A 171 9.17 7.18 -9.00
N PRO A 172 10.06 8.08 -9.47
CA PRO A 172 10.10 9.45 -8.98
C PRO A 172 8.71 10.11 -9.07
N ASN A 173 8.20 10.54 -7.92
CA ASN A 173 6.90 11.18 -7.78
C ASN A 173 7.01 12.43 -6.91
N THR A 174 5.99 13.27 -6.97
CA THR A 174 5.81 14.46 -6.13
C THR A 174 4.50 14.37 -5.36
N GLN A 175 4.44 15.03 -4.22
CA GLN A 175 3.23 15.08 -3.39
C GLN A 175 2.60 16.47 -3.44
N ALA A 176 1.28 16.54 -3.63
CA ALA A 176 0.49 17.75 -3.50
C ALA A 176 -0.58 17.57 -2.43
N CYS A 177 -0.65 18.50 -1.47
CA CYS A 177 -1.59 18.43 -0.35
C CYS A 177 -2.91 19.10 -0.73
N GLN A 178 -4.04 18.39 -0.57
CA GLN A 178 -5.37 18.93 -0.86
C GLN A 178 -5.52 19.52 -2.27
N ASP A 179 -4.69 19.10 -3.22
CA ASP A 179 -4.60 19.72 -4.53
C ASP A 179 -4.51 18.66 -5.63
N LEU A 180 -5.42 18.77 -6.59
CA LEU A 180 -5.52 17.94 -7.79
C LEU A 180 -5.42 18.78 -9.08
N ALA A 181 -5.06 20.06 -8.97
CA ALA A 181 -4.90 20.93 -10.11
C ALA A 181 -3.77 20.46 -11.04
N PHE A 182 -3.95 20.74 -12.33
CA PHE A 182 -2.92 20.52 -13.34
C PHE A 182 -1.62 21.23 -12.96
N GLY A 183 -0.50 20.50 -13.02
CA GLY A 183 0.83 21.01 -12.71
C GLY A 183 1.19 20.97 -11.23
N SER A 184 0.27 20.52 -10.38
CA SER A 184 0.48 20.32 -8.94
C SER A 184 0.21 18.85 -8.57
N GLY A 185 -1.07 18.47 -8.52
CA GLY A 185 -1.48 17.11 -8.16
C GLY A 185 -1.74 16.19 -9.36
N THR A 186 -1.86 16.74 -10.57
CA THR A 186 -2.14 15.99 -11.80
C THR A 186 -1.36 16.51 -13.01
N GLY A 187 -1.24 15.68 -14.03
CA GLY A 187 -0.71 16.07 -15.34
C GLY A 187 -1.76 16.74 -16.22
N PRO A 188 -1.48 16.97 -17.53
CA PRO A 188 -2.43 17.61 -18.42
C PRO A 188 -3.75 16.85 -18.48
N THR A 189 -4.86 17.55 -18.22
CA THR A 189 -6.23 17.01 -18.28
C THR A 189 -7.13 17.88 -19.17
N THR A 190 -8.17 17.28 -19.73
CA THR A 190 -9.22 17.99 -20.49
C THR A 190 -10.37 18.50 -19.65
N ALA A 191 -10.47 18.05 -18.39
CA ALA A 191 -11.52 18.39 -17.44
C ALA A 191 -10.95 18.78 -16.08
N VAL A 192 -11.81 19.35 -15.23
CA VAL A 192 -11.48 19.61 -13.82
C VAL A 192 -11.41 18.28 -13.07
N VAL A 193 -10.31 18.05 -12.36
CA VAL A 193 -10.15 16.89 -11.49
C VAL A 193 -10.81 17.21 -10.15
N GLU A 194 -11.76 16.39 -9.72
CA GLU A 194 -12.48 16.59 -8.47
C GLU A 194 -12.18 15.48 -7.47
N TRP A 195 -12.17 15.82 -6.19
CA TRP A 195 -12.15 14.84 -5.10
C TRP A 195 -13.56 14.27 -4.88
N PRO A 196 -13.74 12.95 -4.61
CA PRO A 196 -15.08 12.39 -4.47
C PRO A 196 -15.86 13.06 -3.33
N ALA A 197 -17.08 13.53 -3.64
CA ALA A 197 -17.89 14.33 -2.73
C ALA A 197 -18.19 13.63 -1.40
N GLN A 198 -18.35 12.31 -1.41
CA GLN A 198 -18.56 11.49 -0.22
C GLN A 198 -17.36 11.47 0.73
N PHE A 199 -16.18 11.88 0.26
CA PHE A 199 -14.94 11.99 1.05
C PHE A 199 -14.48 13.44 1.23
N ALA A 200 -15.31 14.45 0.94
CA ALA A 200 -14.93 15.86 0.98
C ALA A 200 -14.35 16.36 2.31
N GLY A 201 -14.66 15.68 3.42
CA GLY A 201 -14.12 15.99 4.75
C GLY A 201 -12.76 15.38 5.07
N LEU A 202 -12.24 14.48 4.22
CA LEU A 202 -10.98 13.79 4.50
C LEU A 202 -9.78 14.61 3.99
N PRO A 203 -8.70 14.74 4.77
CA PRO A 203 -7.41 15.15 4.23
C PRO A 203 -6.93 14.12 3.21
N PHE A 204 -6.26 14.56 2.16
CA PHE A 204 -5.65 13.74 1.13
C PHE A 204 -4.34 14.34 0.64
N ILE A 205 -3.49 13.44 0.13
CA ILE A 205 -2.25 13.77 -0.58
C ILE A 205 -2.34 13.14 -1.97
N ALA A 206 -2.21 13.97 -2.99
CA ALA A 206 -2.02 13.52 -4.37
C ALA A 206 -0.56 13.11 -4.57
N VAL A 207 -0.31 11.82 -4.77
CA VAL A 207 1.00 11.29 -5.15
C VAL A 207 1.03 11.22 -6.67
N TYR A 208 1.73 12.17 -7.27
CA TYR A 208 1.78 12.40 -8.71
C TYR A 208 3.10 11.91 -9.30
N ARG A 209 3.00 11.03 -10.29
CA ARG A 209 4.11 10.69 -11.16
C ARG A 209 3.89 11.37 -12.52
N ALA A 210 4.85 12.20 -12.91
CA ALA A 210 4.90 12.77 -14.26
C ALA A 210 5.26 11.70 -15.32
N ALA A 211 4.92 11.98 -16.58
CA ALA A 211 5.45 11.20 -17.70
C ALA A 211 6.99 11.25 -17.70
N GLY A 212 7.64 10.13 -18.03
CA GLY A 212 9.08 10.11 -18.22
C GLY A 212 9.50 10.92 -19.45
N ALA A 213 10.77 11.33 -19.50
CA ALA A 213 11.28 12.18 -20.58
C ALA A 213 11.20 11.55 -21.99
N GLN A 214 10.99 10.23 -22.08
CA GLN A 214 10.84 9.48 -23.33
C GLN A 214 9.42 8.91 -23.50
N ASP A 215 8.53 9.14 -22.52
CA ASP A 215 7.17 8.62 -22.52
C ASP A 215 6.25 9.62 -23.26
N ASN A 216 5.03 9.20 -23.59
CA ASN A 216 4.00 10.13 -24.05
C ASN A 216 3.69 11.13 -22.91
N GLU A 217 3.50 12.42 -23.20
CA GLU A 217 3.18 13.43 -22.19
C GLU A 217 1.91 13.12 -21.38
N LEU A 218 1.01 12.32 -21.95
CA LEU A 218 -0.21 11.83 -21.32
C LEU A 218 0.00 10.58 -20.45
N ASP A 219 1.20 9.97 -20.46
CA ASP A 219 1.55 8.83 -19.61
C ASP A 219 1.92 9.29 -18.18
N TRP A 220 1.07 10.11 -17.60
CA TRP A 220 1.14 10.54 -16.21
C TRP A 220 0.10 9.78 -15.37
N ARG A 221 0.34 9.66 -14.06
CA ARG A 221 -0.62 9.03 -13.14
C ARG A 221 -0.55 9.66 -11.76
N THR A 222 -1.72 9.84 -11.16
CA THR A 222 -1.86 10.30 -9.77
C THR A 222 -2.65 9.27 -8.99
N TRP A 223 -2.19 8.96 -7.77
CA TRP A 223 -3.01 8.37 -6.73
C TRP A 223 -3.25 9.40 -5.63
N ALA A 224 -4.49 9.84 -5.47
CA ALA A 224 -4.90 10.65 -4.34
C ALA A 224 -5.24 9.74 -3.16
N VAL A 225 -4.44 9.86 -2.11
CA VAL A 225 -4.52 9.04 -0.89
C VAL A 225 -5.26 9.84 0.16
N GLY A 226 -6.48 9.43 0.50
CA GLY A 226 -7.30 10.04 1.55
C GLY A 226 -7.11 9.36 2.89
N PHE A 227 -7.10 10.17 3.96
CA PHE A 227 -6.76 9.71 5.30
C PHE A 227 -7.89 9.93 6.31
N THR A 228 -7.99 9.02 7.26
CA THR A 228 -8.72 9.16 8.51
C THR A 228 -7.73 9.23 9.69
N VAL A 229 -8.23 9.51 10.88
CA VAL A 229 -7.44 9.45 12.11
C VAL A 229 -8.16 8.56 13.11
N VAL A 230 -7.52 7.45 13.50
CA VAL A 230 -8.04 6.50 14.46
C VAL A 230 -7.12 6.49 15.68
N ASN A 231 -7.66 6.79 16.86
CA ASN A 231 -6.91 6.90 18.11
C ASN A 231 -5.68 7.85 18.03
N GLY A 232 -5.80 8.93 17.24
CA GLY A 232 -4.74 9.93 17.06
C GLY A 232 -3.61 9.53 16.09
N ALA A 233 -3.73 8.37 15.41
CA ALA A 233 -2.84 7.93 14.35
C ALA A 233 -3.53 8.03 12.98
N PRO A 234 -2.85 8.52 11.93
CA PRO A 234 -3.42 8.54 10.59
C PRO A 234 -3.57 7.12 10.03
N LYS A 235 -4.59 6.90 9.21
CA LYS A 235 -4.84 5.66 8.46
C LYS A 235 -5.30 6.00 7.04
N ILE A 236 -5.04 5.13 6.07
CA ILE A 236 -5.51 5.31 4.69
C ILE A 236 -6.93 4.77 4.59
N ARG A 237 -7.84 5.63 4.11
CA ARG A 237 -9.26 5.32 3.99
C ARG A 237 -9.70 5.14 2.55
N VAL A 238 -9.12 5.90 1.62
CA VAL A 238 -9.54 5.87 0.22
C VAL A 238 -8.37 6.14 -0.73
N LEU A 239 -8.37 5.49 -1.87
CA LEU A 239 -7.45 5.71 -2.99
C LEU A 239 -8.24 6.08 -4.24
N VAL A 240 -7.85 7.17 -4.90
CA VAL A 240 -8.46 7.59 -6.16
C VAL A 240 -7.39 7.75 -7.22
N GLN A 241 -7.53 7.02 -8.33
CA GLN A 241 -6.64 7.16 -9.46
C GLN A 241 -7.13 8.20 -10.46
N TYR A 242 -6.18 9.00 -10.95
CA TYR A 242 -6.36 9.90 -12.08
C TYR A 242 -5.27 9.65 -13.13
N ILE A 243 -5.68 9.66 -14.39
CA ILE A 243 -4.86 9.52 -15.59
C ILE A 243 -5.38 10.50 -16.65
N TRP A 244 -4.70 10.64 -17.79
CA TRP A 244 -4.98 11.65 -18.83
C TRP A 244 -6.44 11.77 -19.29
N GLU A 245 -7.23 10.70 -19.22
CA GLU A 245 -8.63 10.68 -19.61
C GLU A 245 -9.53 10.74 -18.38
N ILE A 246 -9.71 11.98 -17.90
CA ILE A 246 -10.74 12.33 -16.92
C ILE A 246 -11.93 13.02 -17.58
#